data_AF-A0A4R4MT12-F1
#
_entry.id   AF-A0A4R4MT12-F1
#
_cell.length_a   1.000
_cell.length_b   1.000
_cell.length_c   1.000
_cell.angle_alpha   90.00
_cell.angle_beta   90.00
_cell.angle_gamma   90.00
#
_symmetry.space_group_name_H-M   'P 1'
#
loop_
_entity.id
_entity.type
_entity.pdbx_description
1 polymer ?
#
loop_
_entity_poly.entity_id
_entity_poly.type
_entity_poly.pdbx_seq_one_letter_code
_entity_poly.pdbx_strand_id
1 'polypeptide(L)'
;WVGVASIKWLGDIEVATSELRTPWNTVFYPEVTTNPAKSAFELAWNARLPAGGQHILHGRSWSGRGRIARVEVSLDGGASWREAEHHGRHLVSAWLPWHIAWAPRHTGPHVLMARATDASGVTQPLATPRHPFGYHFDAVVRHPVDVVTG
;
A
#
# COMPACT_ATOMS: atom_id res chain seq x y z
N TRP A 1 -7.14 0.47 12.36
CA TRP A 1 -6.78 1.75 13.01
C TRP A 1 -5.42 2.24 12.54
N VAL A 2 -5.21 3.56 12.54
CA VAL A 2 -3.90 4.19 12.35
C VAL A 2 -3.01 4.02 13.58
N GLY A 3 -1.70 4.19 13.42
CA GLY A 3 -0.72 3.88 14.46
C GLY A 3 -0.85 4.72 15.74
N VAL A 4 -1.38 5.95 15.67
CA VAL A 4 -1.57 6.81 16.85
C VAL A 4 -2.56 6.22 17.86
N ALA A 5 -3.49 5.36 17.42
CA ALA A 5 -4.41 4.66 18.31
C ALA A 5 -3.77 3.46 19.03
N SER A 6 -2.52 3.09 18.68
CA SER A 6 -1.78 2.02 19.34
C SER A 6 -0.86 2.60 20.42
N ILE A 7 -1.46 2.92 21.58
CA ILE A 7 -0.76 3.52 22.72
C ILE A 7 0.33 2.57 23.24
N LYS A 8 1.54 3.09 23.38
CA LYS A 8 2.70 2.35 23.90
C LYS A 8 2.91 2.68 25.37
N TRP A 9 3.44 1.72 26.13
CA TRP A 9 3.64 1.85 27.58
C TRP A 9 2.36 2.31 28.29
N LEU A 10 1.26 1.60 27.99
CA LEU A 10 -0.07 1.92 28.46
C LEU A 10 -0.07 2.01 30.00
N GLY A 11 -0.44 3.18 30.51
CA GLY A 11 -0.64 3.43 31.94
C GLY A 11 -2.09 3.12 32.33
N ASP A 12 -3.00 4.04 32.01
CA ASP A 12 -4.40 3.96 32.41
C ASP A 12 -5.34 3.70 31.22
N ILE A 13 -6.49 3.08 31.51
CA ILE A 13 -7.61 2.91 30.59
C ILE A 13 -8.85 3.54 31.23
N GLU A 14 -9.42 4.55 30.57
CA GLU A 14 -10.69 5.17 30.97
C GLU A 14 -11.82 4.66 30.07
N VAL A 15 -12.96 4.32 30.69
CA VAL A 15 -14.18 3.93 29.97
C VAL A 15 -15.18 5.08 30.04
N ALA A 16 -15.64 5.55 28.88
CA ALA A 16 -16.62 6.63 28.77
C ALA A 16 -17.80 6.21 27.89
N THR A 17 -18.99 6.75 28.17
CA THR A 17 -20.21 6.57 27.37
C THR A 17 -20.35 7.64 26.27
N SER A 18 -19.40 8.56 26.19
CA SER A 18 -19.33 9.64 25.18
C SER A 18 -17.90 9.72 24.61
N GLU A 19 -17.77 10.32 23.42
CA GLU A 19 -16.46 10.54 22.79
C GLU A 19 -15.56 11.40 23.70
N LEU A 20 -14.38 10.86 24.05
CA LEU A 20 -13.35 11.62 24.76
C LEU A 20 -12.53 12.44 23.77
N ARG A 21 -12.46 13.75 24.01
CA ARG A 21 -11.71 14.69 23.18
C ARG A 21 -10.41 15.07 23.85
N THR A 22 -9.32 14.88 23.13
CA THR A 22 -7.96 15.22 23.58
C THR A 22 -7.25 15.96 22.45
N PRO A 23 -6.14 16.66 22.71
CA PRO A 23 -5.34 17.24 21.64
C PRO A 23 -4.91 16.23 20.56
N TRP A 24 -4.75 14.95 20.91
CA TRP A 24 -4.36 13.90 19.98
C TRP A 24 -5.40 13.62 18.90
N ASN A 25 -6.69 13.60 19.22
CA ASN A 25 -7.76 13.33 18.24
C ASN A 25 -8.50 14.58 17.74
N THR A 26 -8.20 15.76 18.27
CA THR A 26 -8.80 17.03 17.83
C THR A 26 -7.83 17.98 17.13
N VAL A 27 -6.57 18.06 17.58
CA VAL A 27 -5.58 19.00 17.05
C VAL A 27 -4.57 18.28 16.15
N PHE A 28 -4.00 17.17 16.63
CA PHE A 28 -2.90 16.50 15.93
C PHE A 28 -3.38 15.51 14.87
N TYR A 29 -4.41 14.71 15.15
CA TYR A 29 -4.95 13.70 14.22
C TYR A 29 -6.47 13.83 14.01
N PRO A 30 -6.98 15.00 13.61
CA PRO A 30 -8.41 15.19 13.41
C PRO A 30 -8.92 14.24 12.31
N GLU A 31 -9.94 13.43 12.63
CA GLU A 31 -10.61 12.51 11.70
C GLU A 31 -9.72 11.40 11.08
N VAL A 32 -8.53 11.17 11.65
CA VAL A 32 -7.60 10.13 11.20
C VAL A 32 -7.81 8.85 12.01
N THR A 33 -8.60 7.91 11.49
CA THR A 33 -9.00 6.71 12.24
C THR A 33 -8.48 5.41 11.64
N THR A 34 -8.73 5.18 10.36
CA THR A 34 -8.56 3.88 9.71
C THR A 34 -7.54 3.96 8.59
N ASN A 35 -6.57 3.04 8.58
CA ASN A 35 -5.62 2.94 7.47
C ASN A 35 -6.36 2.64 6.16
N PRO A 36 -6.09 3.38 5.06
CA PRO A 36 -6.67 3.09 3.76
C PRO A 36 -6.11 1.78 3.19
N ALA A 37 -6.78 1.28 2.14
CA ALA A 37 -6.21 0.21 1.33
C ALA A 37 -4.95 0.72 0.60
N LYS A 38 -3.85 -0.03 0.68
CA LYS A 38 -2.57 0.38 0.09
C LYS A 38 -1.75 -0.82 -0.34
N SER A 39 -0.90 -0.60 -1.35
CA SER A 39 0.09 -1.55 -1.83
C SER A 39 1.45 -0.89 -2.00
N ALA A 40 2.52 -1.66 -1.80
CA ALA A 40 3.90 -1.23 -2.01
C ALA A 40 4.76 -2.39 -2.51
N PHE A 41 5.72 -2.08 -3.39
CA PHE A 41 6.75 -3.02 -3.81
C PHE A 41 7.81 -3.20 -2.71
N GLU A 42 8.35 -4.41 -2.61
CA GLU A 42 9.57 -4.73 -1.86
C GLU A 42 10.78 -4.63 -2.78
N LEU A 43 10.92 -3.47 -3.41
CA LEU A 43 11.96 -3.20 -4.39
C LEU A 43 12.61 -1.87 -4.06
N ALA A 44 13.93 -1.79 -4.22
CA ALA A 44 14.63 -0.53 -4.03
C ALA A 44 14.08 0.54 -5.00
N TRP A 45 14.03 1.79 -4.53
CA TRP A 45 13.71 2.93 -5.39
C TRP A 45 14.79 3.09 -6.47
N ASN A 46 14.41 3.27 -7.73
CA ASN A 46 15.33 3.30 -8.88
C ASN A 46 16.18 2.02 -9.02
N ALA A 47 15.62 0.86 -8.66
CA ALA A 47 16.31 -0.42 -8.86
C ALA A 47 16.71 -0.61 -10.34
N ARG A 48 17.91 -1.14 -10.56
CA ARG A 48 18.40 -1.51 -11.90
C ARG A 48 18.16 -3.00 -12.13
N LEU A 49 17.35 -3.32 -13.15
CA LEU A 49 16.92 -4.70 -13.43
C LEU A 49 17.38 -5.11 -14.84
N PRO A 50 18.09 -6.24 -15.01
CA PRO A 50 18.50 -6.71 -16.33
C PRO A 50 17.32 -6.99 -17.27
N ALA A 51 17.42 -6.58 -18.53
CA ALA A 51 16.51 -7.02 -19.60
C ALA A 51 16.75 -8.50 -19.95
N GLY A 52 15.75 -9.14 -20.58
CA GLY A 52 15.90 -10.49 -21.15
C GLY A 52 15.82 -11.65 -20.15
N GLY A 53 15.73 -11.37 -18.84
CA GLY A 53 15.44 -12.35 -17.80
C GLY A 53 14.03 -12.17 -17.20
N GLN A 54 13.54 -13.22 -16.55
CA GLN A 54 12.31 -13.13 -15.73
C GLN A 54 12.68 -12.71 -14.30
N HIS A 55 12.06 -11.64 -13.83
CA HIS A 55 12.11 -11.16 -12.45
C HIS A 55 10.85 -11.56 -11.71
N ILE A 56 10.99 -12.02 -10.48
CA ILE A 56 9.86 -12.14 -9.55
C ILE A 56 9.88 -10.90 -8.67
N LEU A 57 8.89 -10.03 -8.87
CA LEU A 57 8.71 -8.83 -8.07
C LEU A 57 7.82 -9.16 -6.89
N HIS A 58 8.23 -8.71 -5.70
CA HIS A 58 7.48 -8.91 -4.47
C HIS A 58 6.90 -7.58 -3.97
N GLY A 59 5.85 -7.69 -3.17
CA GLY A 59 5.26 -6.55 -2.50
C GLY A 59 4.32 -6.95 -1.38
N ARG A 60 3.79 -5.93 -0.70
CA ARG A 60 2.81 -6.11 0.37
C ARG A 60 1.64 -5.16 0.23
N SER A 61 0.46 -5.65 0.60
CA SER A 61 -0.77 -4.85 0.61
C SER A 61 -1.52 -4.97 1.94
N TRP A 62 -2.26 -3.93 2.31
CA TRP A 62 -3.01 -3.91 3.57
C TRP A 62 -4.22 -2.99 3.47
N SER A 63 -5.21 -3.21 4.34
CA SER A 63 -6.33 -2.29 4.56
C SER A 63 -6.71 -2.29 6.03
N GLY A 64 -7.02 -1.12 6.58
CA GLY A 64 -7.60 -1.00 7.92
C GLY A 64 -9.07 -1.41 7.97
N ARG A 65 -9.73 -1.63 6.82
CA ARG A 65 -11.15 -2.01 6.69
C ARG A 65 -11.37 -3.52 6.56
N GLY A 66 -10.31 -4.32 6.49
CA GLY A 66 -10.42 -5.77 6.41
C GLY A 66 -9.28 -6.40 5.59
N ARG A 67 -9.52 -7.63 5.11
CA ARG A 67 -8.57 -8.33 4.23
C ARG A 67 -8.48 -7.65 2.86
N ILE A 68 -7.35 -7.80 2.19
CA ILE A 68 -7.22 -7.52 0.76
C ILE A 68 -7.94 -8.61 -0.02
N ALA A 69 -8.75 -8.22 -0.99
CA ALA A 69 -9.49 -9.10 -1.88
C ALA A 69 -8.71 -9.40 -3.17
N ARG A 70 -8.02 -8.39 -3.73
CA ARG A 70 -7.10 -8.55 -4.87
C ARG A 70 -6.01 -7.48 -4.87
N VAL A 71 -4.90 -7.79 -5.53
CA VAL A 71 -3.82 -6.85 -5.83
C VAL A 71 -3.59 -6.87 -7.32
N GLU A 72 -3.57 -5.68 -7.92
CA GLU A 72 -3.28 -5.52 -9.34
C GLU A 72 -1.98 -4.72 -9.49
N VAL A 73 -1.14 -5.15 -10.43
CA VAL A 73 0.16 -4.56 -10.73
C VAL A 73 0.21 -4.13 -12.19
N SER A 74 0.62 -2.89 -12.40
CA SER A 74 0.98 -2.33 -13.69
C SER A 74 2.50 -2.33 -13.81
N LEU A 75 3.01 -2.79 -14.95
CA LEU A 75 4.43 -2.86 -15.28
C LEU A 75 4.80 -1.86 -16.39
N ASP A 76 3.84 -1.03 -16.81
CA ASP A 76 3.91 -0.11 -17.96
C ASP A 76 3.38 1.30 -17.62
N GLY A 77 3.49 1.70 -16.35
CA GLY A 77 3.13 3.05 -15.92
C GLY A 77 1.63 3.35 -15.83
N GLY A 78 0.79 2.31 -15.86
CA GLY A 78 -0.65 2.36 -15.62
C GLY A 78 -1.49 2.02 -16.84
N ALA A 79 -0.88 1.66 -17.97
CA ALA A 79 -1.58 1.37 -19.21
C ALA A 79 -2.28 0.01 -19.17
N SER A 80 -1.71 -0.99 -18.50
CA SER A 80 -2.33 -2.29 -18.26
C SER A 80 -2.12 -2.77 -16.83
N TRP A 81 -3.06 -3.59 -16.34
CA TRP A 81 -3.06 -4.12 -14.98
C TRP A 81 -3.18 -5.63 -15.00
N ARG A 82 -2.34 -6.31 -14.21
CA ARG A 82 -2.33 -7.76 -14.04
C ARG A 82 -2.55 -8.10 -12.58
N GLU A 83 -3.35 -9.12 -12.31
CA GLU A 83 -3.50 -9.60 -10.94
C GLU A 83 -2.20 -10.25 -10.45
N ALA A 84 -1.79 -9.90 -9.23
CA ALA A 84 -0.63 -10.48 -8.57
C ALA A 84 -1.01 -11.74 -7.78
N GLU A 85 -0.10 -12.69 -7.71
CA GLU A 85 -0.29 -13.93 -6.98
C GLU A 85 0.04 -13.72 -5.49
N HIS A 86 -0.71 -14.38 -4.62
CA HIS A 86 -0.44 -14.41 -3.19
C HIS A 86 -0.59 -15.83 -2.66
N HIS A 87 0.17 -16.16 -1.62
CA HIS A 87 0.14 -17.47 -1.00
C HIS A 87 -0.22 -17.38 0.47
N GLY A 88 -0.93 -18.38 0.97
CA GLY A 88 -1.25 -18.55 2.38
C GLY A 88 -2.61 -18.00 2.79
N ARG A 89 -2.97 -18.25 4.05
CA ARG A 89 -4.22 -17.75 4.62
C ARG A 89 -4.10 -16.25 4.87
N HIS A 90 -5.02 -15.51 4.30
CA HIS A 90 -5.21 -14.10 4.60
C HIS A 90 -5.81 -13.91 6.00
N LEU A 91 -4.99 -13.43 6.93
CA LEU A 91 -5.49 -12.95 8.21
C LEU A 91 -6.13 -11.57 8.02
N VAL A 92 -7.27 -11.36 8.66
CA VAL A 92 -7.92 -10.04 8.72
C VAL A 92 -6.95 -9.07 9.40
N SER A 93 -6.82 -7.86 8.84
CA SER A 93 -5.97 -6.78 9.37
C SER A 93 -4.45 -7.05 9.36
N ALA A 94 -3.97 -8.06 8.64
CA ALA A 94 -2.55 -8.30 8.40
C ALA A 94 -2.11 -7.82 7.00
N TRP A 95 -0.79 -7.66 6.82
CA TRP A 95 -0.20 -7.43 5.51
C TRP A 95 -0.28 -8.70 4.65
N LEU A 96 -0.71 -8.54 3.40
CA LEU A 96 -0.67 -9.57 2.38
C LEU A 96 0.62 -9.51 1.60
N PRO A 97 1.49 -10.52 1.68
CA PRO A 97 2.56 -10.69 0.71
C PRO A 97 2.00 -11.13 -0.65
N TRP A 98 2.48 -10.52 -1.72
CA TRP A 98 2.16 -10.88 -3.09
C TRP A 98 3.42 -10.87 -3.96
N HIS A 99 3.34 -11.52 -5.11
CA HIS A 99 4.39 -11.52 -6.11
C HIS A 99 3.83 -11.51 -7.53
N ILE A 100 4.64 -11.08 -8.49
CA ILE A 100 4.31 -11.11 -9.91
C ILE A 100 5.56 -11.30 -10.77
N ALA A 101 5.44 -12.14 -11.80
CA ALA A 101 6.50 -12.33 -12.78
C ALA A 101 6.51 -11.18 -13.81
N TRP A 102 7.70 -10.63 -14.07
CA TRP A 102 7.95 -9.62 -15.09
C TRP A 102 9.20 -9.93 -15.89
N ALA A 103 9.08 -9.96 -17.22
CA ALA A 103 10.19 -10.13 -18.15
C ALA A 103 10.29 -8.89 -19.06
N PRO A 104 11.00 -7.83 -18.63
CA PRO A 104 11.13 -6.61 -19.43
C PRO A 104 11.93 -6.87 -20.70
N ARG A 105 11.36 -6.43 -21.83
CA ARG A 105 11.97 -6.58 -23.18
C ARG A 105 12.78 -5.36 -23.62
N HIS A 106 12.49 -4.20 -23.04
CA HIS A 106 13.11 -2.93 -23.41
C HIS A 106 13.91 -2.39 -22.24
N THR A 107 15.10 -1.88 -22.52
CA THR A 107 15.90 -1.14 -21.55
C THR A 107 15.38 0.28 -21.39
N GLY A 108 15.82 0.96 -20.33
CA GLY A 108 15.44 2.33 -20.00
C GLY A 108 14.47 2.43 -18.80
N PRO A 109 14.01 3.66 -18.53
CA PRO A 109 13.17 3.94 -17.36
C PRO A 109 11.79 3.29 -17.48
N HIS A 110 11.35 2.66 -16.40
CA HIS A 110 10.01 2.08 -16.27
C HIS A 110 9.36 2.57 -14.97
N VAL A 111 8.03 2.56 -14.95
CA VAL A 111 7.23 2.88 -13.77
C VAL A 111 6.37 1.68 -13.42
N LEU A 112 6.65 1.09 -12.27
CA LEU A 112 5.85 0.02 -11.69
C LEU A 112 4.78 0.63 -10.78
N MET A 113 3.60 0.05 -10.77
CA MET A 113 2.48 0.52 -9.94
C MET A 113 1.76 -0.68 -9.36
N ALA A 114 1.35 -0.61 -8.09
CA ALA A 114 0.55 -1.64 -7.45
C ALA A 114 -0.65 -1.00 -6.76
N ARG A 115 -1.84 -1.58 -6.93
CA ARG A 115 -3.07 -1.15 -6.28
C ARG A 115 -3.73 -2.32 -5.56
N ALA A 116 -4.24 -2.07 -4.36
CA ALA A 116 -4.98 -3.05 -3.59
C ALA A 116 -6.49 -2.75 -3.66
N THR A 117 -7.30 -3.80 -3.68
CA THR A 117 -8.75 -3.72 -3.43
C THR A 117 -9.05 -4.51 -2.16
N ASP A 118 -9.72 -3.91 -1.18
CA ASP A 118 -10.11 -4.63 0.04
C ASP A 118 -11.47 -5.34 -0.09
N ALA A 119 -11.81 -6.14 0.93
CA ALA A 119 -13.06 -6.91 0.95
C ALA A 119 -14.34 -6.05 0.98
N SER A 120 -14.24 -4.73 1.21
CA SER A 120 -15.38 -3.82 1.06
C SER A 120 -15.55 -3.29 -0.38
N GLY A 121 -14.64 -3.66 -1.28
CA GLY A 121 -14.62 -3.24 -2.68
C GLY A 121 -13.89 -1.92 -2.92
N VAL A 122 -13.33 -1.31 -1.87
CA VAL A 122 -12.56 -0.07 -2.01
C VAL A 122 -11.21 -0.38 -2.66
N THR A 123 -10.98 0.22 -3.82
CA THR A 123 -9.71 0.14 -4.58
C THR A 123 -8.87 1.39 -4.32
N GLN A 124 -7.57 1.20 -4.18
CA GLN A 124 -6.60 2.28 -4.04
C GLN A 124 -6.70 3.28 -5.21
N PRO A 125 -6.86 4.60 -4.96
CA PRO A 125 -7.01 5.60 -6.01
C PRO A 125 -5.68 5.93 -6.70
N LEU A 126 -5.72 6.48 -7.91
CA LEU A 126 -4.51 6.93 -8.61
C LEU A 126 -3.93 8.25 -8.05
N ALA A 127 -4.73 9.01 -7.31
CA ALA A 127 -4.33 10.26 -6.67
C ALA A 127 -5.04 10.40 -5.31
N THR A 128 -4.33 10.95 -4.32
CA THR A 128 -4.91 11.31 -3.03
C THR A 128 -5.16 12.80 -2.99
N PRO A 129 -6.35 13.27 -2.56
CA PRO A 129 -6.56 14.67 -2.23
C PRO A 129 -5.53 15.17 -1.22
N ARG A 130 -5.02 16.38 -1.38
CA ARG A 130 -4.06 16.95 -0.43
C ARG A 130 -4.71 17.14 0.93
N HIS A 131 -4.19 16.44 1.95
CA HIS A 131 -4.51 16.69 3.35
C HIS A 131 -3.58 17.79 3.92
N PRO A 132 -4.07 18.79 4.68
CA PRO A 132 -3.23 19.87 5.23
C PRO A 132 -2.02 19.38 6.03
N PHE A 133 -2.19 18.27 6.75
CA PHE A 133 -1.15 17.64 7.57
C PHE A 133 -0.49 16.41 6.92
N GLY A 134 -0.82 16.08 5.67
CA GLY A 134 -0.22 14.95 4.94
C GLY A 134 -0.67 13.55 5.37
N TYR A 135 -1.74 13.43 6.17
CA TYR A 135 -2.31 12.14 6.55
C TYR A 135 -3.08 11.48 5.40
N HIS A 136 -3.33 10.16 5.57
CA HIS A 136 -4.12 9.35 4.65
C HIS A 136 -3.64 9.35 3.19
N PHE A 137 -2.33 9.46 2.95
CA PHE A 137 -1.80 9.18 1.62
C PHE A 137 -2.09 7.72 1.22
N ASP A 138 -3.05 7.58 0.31
CA ASP A 138 -3.58 6.32 -0.21
C ASP A 138 -3.34 6.14 -1.71
N ALA A 139 -2.74 7.11 -2.42
CA ALA A 139 -2.57 6.99 -3.85
C ALA A 139 -1.65 5.83 -4.22
N VAL A 140 -1.92 5.24 -5.37
CA VAL A 140 -0.99 4.30 -6.00
C VAL A 140 0.36 4.98 -6.19
N VAL A 141 1.40 4.34 -5.66
CA VAL A 141 2.78 4.81 -5.80
C VAL A 141 3.27 4.47 -7.20
N ARG A 142 3.82 5.49 -7.89
CA ARG A 142 4.60 5.31 -9.13
C ARG A 142 6.04 4.97 -8.74
N HIS A 143 6.39 3.69 -8.80
CA HIS A 143 7.70 3.16 -8.37
C HIS A 143 8.67 3.10 -9.56
N PRO A 144 9.66 4.01 -9.64
CA PRO A 144 10.61 4.04 -10.75
C PRO A 144 11.63 2.90 -10.65
N VAL A 145 11.94 2.32 -11.80
CA VAL A 145 13.02 1.35 -12.00
C VAL A 145 13.71 1.64 -13.33
N ASP A 146 14.97 1.23 -13.45
CA ASP A 146 15.71 1.30 -14.72
C ASP A 146 15.99 -0.11 -15.21
N VAL A 147 15.50 -0.45 -16.40
CA VAL A 147 15.86 -1.71 -17.04
C VAL A 147 17.18 -1.52 -17.78
N VAL A 148 18.19 -2.33 -17.45
CA VAL A 148 19.54 -2.22 -18.02
C VAL A 148 19.84 -3.41 -18.92
N THR A 149 20.83 -3.29 -19.79
CA THR A 149 21.39 -4.46 -20.49
C THR A 149 21.94 -5.44 -19.46
N GLY A 150 21.63 -6.73 -19.64
CA GLY A 150 22.18 -7.81 -18.81
C GLY A 150 23.66 -8.03 -19.01
#